data_AF-A0A9R1NHG5-F1
#
_entry.id   AF-A0A9R1NHG5-F1
#
_cell.length_a   1.000
_cell.length_b   1.000
_cell.length_c   1.000
_cell.angle_alpha   90.00
_cell.angle_beta   90.00
_cell.angle_gamma   90.00
#
_symmetry.space_group_name_H-M   'P 1'
#
loop_
_entity.id
_entity.type
_entity.pdbx_description
1 polymer ?
#
loop_
_entity_poly.entity_id
_entity_poly.type
_entity_poly.pdbx_seq_one_letter_code
_entity_poly.pdbx_strand_id
1 'polypeptide(L)'
;MTGVLCDAGTAAVASPLTASVEDSMLVYSALAGCRPMDKLTLRPLPLCVPNLVSSENNDILQSVKVGKYTEWFHDVSDIEISNTCEDALSLLRNTFGCQIEEIILPELLEMRTAHLVTIGSEGFCQLNAHYQEGR
;
A
#
# COMPACT_ATOMS: atom_id res chain seq x y z
N MET A 1 15.12 0.82 -4.04
CA MET A 1 15.54 -0.58 -3.79
C MET A 1 16.94 -0.76 -4.36
N THR A 2 17.63 -1.90 -4.26
CA THR A 2 18.81 -2.20 -5.12
C THR A 2 18.95 -3.72 -5.20
N GLY A 3 19.37 -4.25 -6.35
CA GLY A 3 19.61 -5.69 -6.50
C GLY A 3 18.36 -6.53 -6.73
N VAL A 4 17.27 -5.92 -7.19
CA VAL A 4 16.07 -6.62 -7.67
C VAL A 4 15.85 -6.32 -9.15
N LEU A 5 15.04 -7.13 -9.83
CA LEU A 5 14.74 -6.93 -11.25
C LEU A 5 14.05 -5.57 -11.49
N CYS A 6 13.08 -5.21 -10.65
CA CYS A 6 12.28 -3.99 -10.78
C CYS A 6 12.94 -2.72 -10.21
N ASP A 7 14.27 -2.71 -10.01
CA ASP A 7 14.97 -1.65 -9.26
C ASP A 7 14.85 -0.24 -9.86
N ALA A 8 14.68 -0.16 -11.19
CA ALA A 8 14.57 1.09 -11.93
C ALA A 8 13.11 1.49 -12.25
N GLY A 9 12.12 0.76 -11.73
CA GLY A 9 10.72 1.06 -11.97
C GLY A 9 10.19 2.21 -11.11
N THR A 10 9.12 2.85 -11.54
CA THR A 10 8.49 3.98 -10.81
C THR A 10 7.31 3.55 -9.94
N ALA A 11 6.77 2.34 -10.15
CA ALA A 11 5.63 1.82 -9.40
C ALA A 11 6.00 0.72 -8.38
N ALA A 12 7.18 0.11 -8.50
CA ALA A 12 7.54 -1.08 -7.73
C ALA A 12 8.16 -0.75 -6.37
N VAL A 13 7.78 -1.52 -5.34
CA VAL A 13 8.37 -1.49 -4.00
C VAL A 13 8.59 -2.92 -3.50
N ALA A 14 9.46 -3.10 -2.50
CA ALA A 14 9.66 -4.38 -1.83
C ALA A 14 9.14 -4.23 -0.41
N SER A 15 8.35 -5.21 0.00
CA SER A 15 7.70 -5.25 1.29
C SER A 15 7.67 -6.68 1.81
N PRO A 16 7.62 -6.86 3.14
CA PRO A 16 7.46 -8.17 3.74
C PRO A 16 6.03 -8.71 3.56
N LEU A 17 5.92 -10.03 3.42
CA LEU A 17 4.69 -10.79 3.61
C LEU A 17 4.91 -11.73 4.79
N THR A 18 4.11 -11.60 5.84
CA THR A 18 4.26 -12.39 7.07
C THR A 18 2.90 -12.84 7.58
N ALA A 19 2.88 -13.69 8.61
CA ALA A 19 1.65 -14.23 9.18
C ALA A 19 1.01 -13.31 10.25
N SER A 20 1.68 -12.24 10.67
CA SER A 20 1.19 -11.33 11.73
C SER A 20 1.62 -9.87 11.51
N VAL A 21 0.91 -8.94 12.13
CA VAL A 21 1.25 -7.51 12.07
C VAL A 21 2.59 -7.23 12.80
N GLU A 22 2.85 -7.94 13.90
CA GLU A 22 4.10 -7.80 14.66
C GLU A 22 5.32 -8.24 13.84
N ASP A 23 5.25 -9.41 13.19
CA ASP A 23 6.31 -9.90 12.31
C ASP A 23 6.53 -8.92 11.14
N SER A 24 5.45 -8.40 10.55
CA SER A 24 5.52 -7.41 9.48
C SER A 24 6.25 -6.15 9.93
N MET A 25 5.96 -5.65 11.14
CA MET A 25 6.60 -4.46 11.70
C MET A 25 8.10 -4.69 11.94
N LEU A 26 8.48 -5.85 12.46
CA LEU A 26 9.88 -6.22 12.69
C LEU A 26 10.67 -6.30 11.38
N VAL A 27 10.14 -7.02 10.38
CA VAL A 27 10.81 -7.17 9.09
C VAL A 27 10.84 -5.84 8.33
N TYR A 28 9.76 -5.06 8.37
CA TYR A 28 9.75 -3.71 7.80
C TYR A 28 10.82 -2.83 8.45
N SER A 29 10.95 -2.84 9.78
CA SER A 29 11.95 -2.04 10.50
C SER A 29 13.39 -2.41 10.11
N ALA A 30 13.65 -3.69 9.81
CA ALA A 30 14.95 -4.15 9.36
C ALA A 30 15.25 -3.79 7.89
N LEU A 31 14.22 -3.76 7.04
CA LEU A 31 14.36 -3.51 5.60
C LEU A 31 14.23 -2.02 5.22
N ALA A 32 13.53 -1.24 6.03
CA ALA A 32 13.18 0.13 5.72
C ALA A 32 14.42 1.00 5.54
N GLY A 33 14.48 1.67 4.38
CA GLY A 33 15.60 2.52 4.01
C GLY A 33 15.46 2.96 2.56
N CYS A 34 15.98 4.15 2.27
CA CYS A 34 15.96 4.71 0.93
C CYS A 34 17.38 4.76 0.37
N ARG A 35 17.54 4.57 -0.95
CA ARG A 35 18.83 4.77 -1.61
C ARG A 35 19.28 6.22 -1.41
N PRO A 36 20.59 6.52 -1.45
CA PRO A 36 21.07 7.89 -1.38
C PRO A 36 20.41 8.82 -2.42
N MET A 37 20.16 8.31 -3.62
CA MET A 37 19.52 9.10 -4.68
C MET A 37 18.04 9.37 -4.37
N ASP A 38 17.30 8.34 -3.95
CA ASP A 38 15.89 8.45 -3.55
C ASP A 38 15.69 9.42 -2.37
N LYS A 39 16.65 9.49 -1.44
CA LYS A 39 16.60 10.46 -0.33
C LYS A 39 16.61 11.91 -0.82
N LEU A 40 17.35 12.20 -1.88
CA LEU A 40 17.44 13.56 -2.44
C LEU A 40 16.22 13.92 -3.29
N THR A 41 15.72 12.97 -4.09
CA THR A 41 14.61 13.19 -5.03
C THR A 41 13.25 13.13 -4.35
N LEU A 42 13.02 12.14 -3.48
CA LEU A 42 11.73 11.91 -2.82
C LEU A 42 11.62 12.58 -1.45
N ARG A 43 12.75 12.94 -0.82
CA ARG A 43 12.82 13.61 0.48
C ARG A 43 11.92 12.95 1.54
N PRO A 44 12.10 11.65 1.82
CA PRO A 44 11.25 10.93 2.75
C PRO A 44 11.39 11.50 4.16
N LEU A 45 10.30 11.47 4.92
CA LEU A 45 10.33 11.72 6.35
C LEU A 45 11.10 10.60 7.09
N PRO A 46 11.59 10.85 8.31
CA PRO A 46 12.18 9.81 9.13
C PRO A 46 11.24 8.61 9.31
N LEU A 47 11.82 7.41 9.39
CA LEU A 47 11.07 6.19 9.65
C LEU A 47 10.39 6.28 11.02
N CYS A 48 9.09 6.03 11.04
CA CYS A 48 8.29 5.91 12.26
C CYS A 48 7.67 4.52 12.32
N VAL A 49 7.67 3.92 13.51
CA VAL A 49 7.00 2.64 13.80
C VAL A 49 5.98 2.83 14.91
N PRO A 50 4.78 2.23 14.82
CA PRO A 50 3.75 2.42 15.82
C PRO A 50 4.14 1.77 17.15
N ASN A 51 3.78 2.42 18.26
CA ASN A 51 3.91 1.82 19.58
C ASN A 51 2.66 1.01 19.92
N LEU A 52 2.70 -0.29 19.65
CA LEU A 52 1.54 -1.19 19.80
C LEU A 52 1.04 -1.34 21.26
N VAL A 53 1.86 -1.01 22.25
CA VAL A 53 1.51 -1.10 23.68
C VAL A 53 1.16 0.25 24.32
N SER A 54 1.10 1.33 23.53
CA SER A 54 0.78 2.66 24.05
C SER A 54 -0.64 2.70 24.62
N SER A 55 -0.78 3.30 25.81
CA SER A 55 -2.09 3.58 26.41
C SER A 55 -2.91 4.61 25.62
N GLU A 56 -2.25 5.43 24.80
CA GLU A 56 -2.88 6.47 23.98
C GLU A 56 -3.47 5.93 22.67
N ASN A 57 -3.28 4.63 22.37
CA ASN A 57 -3.71 4.04 21.10
C ASN A 57 -5.22 4.20 20.85
N ASN A 58 -6.05 4.13 21.89
CA ASN A 58 -7.49 4.33 21.74
C ASN A 58 -7.82 5.77 21.30
N ASP A 59 -7.20 6.77 21.93
CA ASP A 59 -7.42 8.19 21.58
C ASP A 59 -6.91 8.49 20.17
N ILE A 60 -5.76 7.92 19.81
CA ILE A 60 -5.19 8.03 18.45
C ILE A 60 -6.17 7.42 17.44
N LEU A 61 -6.64 6.19 17.66
CA LEU A 61 -7.56 5.51 16.74
C LEU A 61 -8.91 6.22 16.63
N GLN A 62 -9.42 6.80 17.72
CA GLN A 62 -10.65 7.60 17.70
C GLN A 62 -10.53 8.83 16.79
N SER A 63 -9.32 9.38 16.64
CA SER A 63 -9.05 10.52 15.75
C SER A 63 -8.91 10.13 14.27
N VAL A 64 -8.79 8.84 13.96
CA VAL A 64 -8.58 8.36 12.59
C VAL A 64 -9.88 8.44 11.78
N LYS A 65 -9.76 9.00 10.57
CA LYS A 65 -10.79 9.00 9.53
C LYS A 65 -10.44 7.97 8.47
N VAL A 66 -11.34 7.04 8.21
CA VAL A 66 -11.24 6.03 7.16
C VAL A 66 -12.18 6.44 6.04
N GLY A 67 -11.62 6.80 4.88
CA GLY A 67 -12.40 7.07 3.69
C GLY A 67 -12.88 5.78 3.04
N LYS A 68 -14.19 5.66 2.80
CA LYS A 68 -14.81 4.57 2.05
C LYS A 68 -15.51 5.14 0.83
N TYR A 69 -15.17 4.65 -0.37
CA TYR A 69 -15.96 4.92 -1.56
C TYR A 69 -16.92 3.75 -1.76
N THR A 70 -18.19 3.93 -1.39
CA THR A 70 -19.16 2.84 -1.27
C THR A 70 -19.35 2.09 -2.59
N GLU A 71 -19.42 2.77 -3.73
CA GLU A 71 -19.59 2.12 -5.03
C GLU A 71 -18.41 1.21 -5.37
N TRP A 72 -17.18 1.71 -5.20
CA TRP A 72 -15.98 0.90 -5.46
C TRP A 72 -15.77 -0.22 -4.44
N PHE A 73 -16.12 0.02 -3.18
CA PHE A 73 -15.97 -0.95 -2.09
C PHE A 73 -16.88 -2.20 -2.29
N HIS A 74 -18.04 -2.01 -2.91
CA HIS A 74 -18.99 -3.10 -3.19
C HIS A 74 -18.87 -3.65 -4.63
N ASP A 75 -17.95 -3.13 -5.46
CA ASP A 75 -17.65 -3.65 -6.80
C ASP A 75 -16.75 -4.89 -6.72
N VAL A 76 -17.29 -5.96 -6.14
CA VAL A 76 -16.62 -7.24 -5.91
C VAL A 76 -17.39 -8.38 -6.57
N SER A 77 -16.70 -9.44 -6.97
CA SER A 77 -17.34 -10.63 -7.56
C SER A 77 -18.10 -11.49 -6.56
N ASP A 78 -17.74 -11.40 -5.27
CA ASP A 78 -18.35 -12.14 -4.17
C ASP A 78 -18.71 -11.16 -3.05
N ILE A 79 -20.00 -11.08 -2.72
CA ILE A 79 -20.55 -10.15 -1.73
C ILE A 79 -20.04 -10.44 -0.31
N GLU A 80 -19.64 -11.68 -0.01
CA GLU A 80 -19.09 -12.02 1.31
C GLU A 80 -17.79 -11.27 1.60
N ILE A 81 -17.04 -10.89 0.55
CA ILE A 81 -15.83 -10.07 0.68
C ILE A 81 -16.18 -8.68 1.23
N SER A 82 -17.14 -7.98 0.61
CA SER A 82 -17.54 -6.64 1.06
C SER A 82 -18.24 -6.70 2.42
N ASN A 83 -19.06 -7.73 2.68
CA ASN A 83 -19.73 -7.91 3.98
C ASN A 83 -18.69 -8.07 5.11
N THR A 84 -17.71 -8.95 4.92
CA THR A 84 -16.63 -9.16 5.90
C THR A 84 -15.84 -7.87 6.16
N CYS A 85 -15.56 -7.09 5.10
CA CYS A 85 -14.87 -5.82 5.25
C CYS A 85 -15.74 -4.75 5.95
N GLU A 86 -17.06 -4.70 5.73
CA GLU A 86 -17.99 -3.83 6.48
C GLU A 86 -18.04 -4.19 7.97
N ASP A 87 -18.03 -5.48 8.30
CA ASP A 87 -17.98 -5.94 9.68
C ASP A 87 -16.68 -5.47 10.37
N ALA A 88 -15.56 -5.52 9.66
CA ALA A 88 -14.28 -4.99 10.16
C ALA A 88 -14.32 -3.45 10.36
N LEU A 89 -14.91 -2.70 9.43
CA LEU A 89 -15.09 -1.25 9.59
C LEU A 89 -16.03 -0.91 10.76
N SER A 90 -17.10 -1.69 10.92
CA SER A 90 -18.03 -1.58 12.04
C SER A 90 -17.34 -1.85 13.37
N LEU A 91 -16.46 -2.86 13.43
CA LEU A 91 -15.64 -3.14 14.61
C LEU A 91 -14.71 -1.96 14.93
N LEU A 92 -14.00 -1.40 13.94
CA LEU A 92 -13.13 -0.24 14.15
C LEU A 92 -13.90 0.96 14.71
N ARG A 93 -15.05 1.28 14.13
CA ARG A 93 -15.93 2.36 14.61
C ARG A 93 -16.44 2.09 16.02
N ASN A 94 -16.98 0.89 16.28
CA ASN A 94 -17.67 0.60 17.53
C ASN A 94 -16.70 0.39 18.70
N THR A 95 -15.50 -0.16 18.44
CA THR A 95 -14.51 -0.44 19.47
C THR A 95 -13.59 0.75 19.74
N PHE A 96 -13.17 1.48 18.70
CA PHE A 96 -12.17 2.55 18.83
C PHE A 96 -12.71 3.94 18.51
N GLY A 97 -13.95 4.06 18.04
CA GLY A 97 -14.53 5.35 17.68
C GLY A 97 -14.01 5.93 16.37
N CYS A 98 -13.37 5.12 15.51
CA CYS A 98 -12.91 5.55 14.19
C CYS A 98 -14.06 6.14 13.37
N GLN A 99 -13.79 7.21 12.62
CA GLN A 99 -14.77 7.86 11.76
C GLN A 99 -14.72 7.24 10.37
N ILE A 100 -15.84 6.70 9.88
CA ILE A 100 -15.95 6.19 8.52
C ILE A 100 -16.64 7.25 7.68
N GLU A 101 -15.91 7.82 6.72
CA GLU A 101 -16.35 8.95 5.91
C GLU A 101 -16.52 8.52 4.45
N GLU A 102 -17.62 8.94 3.82
CA GLU A 102 -17.80 8.67 2.39
C GLU A 102 -16.83 9.54 1.58
N ILE A 103 -16.16 8.92 0.60
CA ILE A 103 -15.28 9.60 -0.35
C ILE A 103 -15.61 9.18 -1.78
N ILE A 104 -15.09 9.93 -2.75
CA ILE A 104 -15.17 9.59 -4.17
C ILE A 104 -13.75 9.42 -4.70
N LEU A 105 -13.49 8.33 -5.40
CA LEU A 105 -12.26 8.12 -6.15
C LEU A 105 -12.56 8.30 -7.64
N PRO A 106 -12.29 9.48 -8.23
CA PRO A 106 -12.49 9.71 -9.65
C PRO A 106 -11.43 8.98 -10.49
N GLU A 107 -11.66 8.89 -11.80
CA GLU A 107 -10.64 8.52 -12.79
C GLU A 107 -10.01 7.12 -12.58
N LEU A 108 -10.77 6.16 -12.03
CA LEU A 108 -10.28 4.79 -11.79
C LEU A 108 -9.85 4.08 -13.09
N LEU A 109 -10.51 4.37 -14.22
CA LEU A 109 -10.18 3.80 -15.52
C LEU A 109 -8.85 4.35 -16.05
N GLU A 110 -8.65 5.65 -15.94
CA GLU A 110 -7.43 6.35 -16.30
C GLU A 110 -6.27 5.88 -15.42
N MET A 111 -6.49 5.76 -14.11
CA MET A 111 -5.50 5.22 -13.16
C MET A 111 -5.07 3.79 -13.55
N ARG A 112 -6.02 2.91 -13.86
CA ARG A 112 -5.71 1.54 -14.33
C ARG A 112 -4.88 1.56 -15.62
N THR A 113 -5.28 2.40 -16.57
CA THR A 113 -4.60 2.50 -17.87
C THR A 113 -3.18 3.03 -17.72
N ALA A 114 -3.00 4.10 -16.94
CA ALA A 114 -1.70 4.68 -16.65
C ALA A 114 -0.80 3.66 -15.94
N HIS A 115 -1.31 2.97 -14.91
CA HIS A 115 -0.55 1.95 -14.18
C HIS A 115 -0.06 0.83 -15.09
N LEU A 116 -0.94 0.28 -15.96
CA LEU A 116 -0.59 -0.78 -16.90
C LEU A 116 0.51 -0.34 -17.90
N VAL A 117 0.39 0.86 -18.45
CA VAL A 117 1.40 1.40 -19.39
C VAL A 117 2.74 1.60 -18.69
N THR A 118 2.74 2.18 -17.48
CA THR A 118 3.96 2.42 -16.70
C THR A 118 4.70 1.12 -16.40
N ILE A 119 4.04 0.16 -15.73
CA ILE A 119 4.70 -1.09 -15.33
C ILE A 119 5.11 -1.94 -16.53
N GLY A 120 4.27 -1.98 -17.57
CA GLY A 120 4.53 -2.76 -18.78
C GLY A 120 5.72 -2.21 -19.57
N SER A 121 5.78 -0.89 -19.76
CA SER A 121 6.88 -0.25 -20.50
C SER A 121 8.20 -0.39 -19.75
N GLU A 122 8.21 -0.17 -18.44
CA GLU A 122 9.41 -0.31 -17.61
C GLU A 122 9.94 -1.74 -17.61
N GLY A 123 9.06 -2.73 -17.40
CA GLY A 123 9.43 -4.15 -17.44
C GLY A 123 9.93 -4.58 -18.82
N PHE A 124 9.26 -4.17 -19.90
CA PHE A 124 9.70 -4.47 -21.26
C PHE A 124 11.10 -3.88 -21.54
N CYS A 125 11.32 -2.60 -21.22
CA CYS A 125 12.61 -1.95 -21.43
C CYS A 125 13.76 -2.65 -20.69
N GLN A 126 13.52 -3.16 -19.47
CA GLN A 126 14.52 -3.89 -18.68
C GLN A 126 14.91 -5.23 -19.34
N LEU A 127 13.97 -5.91 -19.99
CA LEU A 127 14.19 -7.23 -20.60
C LEU A 127 14.53 -7.18 -22.09
N ASN A 128 14.31 -6.03 -22.75
CA ASN A 128 14.37 -5.94 -24.21
C ASN A 128 15.71 -6.38 -24.80
N ALA A 129 16.85 -6.05 -24.17
CA ALA A 129 18.16 -6.48 -24.67
C ALA A 129 18.30 -8.00 -24.72
N HIS A 130 17.83 -8.70 -23.68
CA HIS A 130 17.82 -10.17 -23.64
C HIS A 130 16.86 -10.76 -24.69
N TYR A 131 15.69 -10.15 -24.83
CA TYR A 131 14.70 -10.55 -25.83
C TYR A 131 15.25 -10.44 -27.27
N GLN A 132 15.92 -9.33 -27.61
CA GLN A 132 16.54 -9.15 -28.93
C GLN A 132 17.66 -10.17 -29.20
N GLU A 133 18.32 -10.67 -28.15
CA GLU A 133 19.34 -11.72 -28.23
C GLU A 133 18.77 -13.15 -28.23
N GLY A 134 17.43 -13.30 -28.12
CA GLY A 134 16.76 -14.60 -28.09
C GLY A 134 17.02 -15.43 -26.83
N ARG A 135 17.24 -14.75 -25.68
CA ARG A 135 17.51 -15.37 -24.38
C ARG A 135 16.29 -15.35 -23.46
#